data_AF-A0A4P0Y5I9-F1
#
_entry.id   AF-A0A4P0Y5I9-F1
#
_cell.length_a   1.000
_cell.length_b   1.000
_cell.length_c   1.000
_cell.angle_alpha   90.00
_cell.angle_beta   90.00
_cell.angle_gamma   90.00
#
_symmetry.space_group_name_H-M   'P 1'
#
loop_
_entity.id
_entity.type
_entity.pdbx_description
1 polymer ?
#
loop_
_entity_poly.entity_id
_entity_poly.type
_entity_poly.pdbx_seq_one_letter_code
_entity_poly.pdbx_strand_id
1 'polypeptide(L)'
;MLEDTALARVVGVSAIEVAVGLDEPFYNFRIQKTVRASKALGVYKPQELLNLSYDHTGHSELCTLFLDPAYQRNRNGLLLSKARFLFIAAFREWFSPHLFAELRGCSDEQGQSPFWDALGHHFFDIPFADADRLTGTGMKTFIAELMPAYPIYISLLPEAARGVIGQVHPNTAPARAILEKRGFQLARLGGYFRCRSGAGGGHRSDPRRARQPAPACPAADGRPAGADPRRQRSIRQLSGAAGGPRRAGLA
;
A
#
# COMPACT_ATOMS: atom_id res chain seq x y z
N MET A 1 14.44 -4.39 5.52
CA MET A 1 14.28 -3.54 6.71
C MET A 1 14.98 -2.21 6.48
N LEU A 2 14.65 -1.17 7.25
CA LEU A 2 15.36 0.10 7.30
C LEU A 2 15.99 0.25 8.68
N GLU A 3 17.28 0.54 8.72
CA GLU A 3 18.08 0.63 9.94
C GLU A 3 18.73 2.02 10.05
N ASP A 4 18.71 2.58 11.26
CA ASP A 4 19.57 3.68 11.66
C ASP A 4 20.92 3.10 12.08
N THR A 5 21.91 3.20 11.19
CA THR A 5 23.23 2.58 11.38
C THR A 5 24.07 3.26 12.45
N ALA A 6 23.80 4.52 12.79
CA ALA A 6 24.50 5.21 13.87
C ALA A 6 24.06 4.68 15.24
N LEU A 7 22.79 4.24 15.34
CA LEU A 7 22.20 3.73 16.57
C LEU A 7 22.02 2.20 16.58
N ALA A 8 22.39 1.51 15.49
CA ALA A 8 22.15 0.08 15.27
C ALA A 8 20.69 -0.32 15.57
N ARG A 9 19.74 0.50 15.09
CA ARG A 9 18.30 0.34 15.39
C ARG A 9 17.50 0.13 14.12
N VAL A 10 16.71 -0.93 14.08
CA VAL A 10 15.68 -1.10 13.05
C VAL A 10 14.55 -0.10 13.27
N VAL A 11 14.27 0.70 12.26
CA VAL A 11 13.30 1.82 12.32
C VAL A 11 12.14 1.65 11.36
N GLY A 12 12.22 0.70 10.42
CA GLY A 12 11.15 0.40 9.50
C GLY A 12 11.25 -0.96 8.85
N VAL A 13 10.13 -1.46 8.38
CA VAL A 13 10.01 -2.75 7.70
C VAL A 13 9.08 -2.61 6.51
N SER A 14 9.46 -3.29 5.42
CA SER A 14 8.57 -3.49 4.30
C SER A 14 8.77 -4.88 3.73
N ALA A 15 7.72 -5.42 3.12
CA ALA A 15 7.73 -6.77 2.57
C ALA A 15 7.11 -6.80 1.16
N ILE A 16 7.31 -7.92 0.48
CA ILE A 16 6.71 -8.23 -0.81
C ILE A 16 6.34 -9.70 -0.74
N GLU A 17 5.12 -10.03 -1.12
CA GLU A 17 4.71 -11.41 -1.34
C GLU A 17 4.76 -11.70 -2.83
N VAL A 18 5.44 -12.78 -3.20
CA VAL A 18 5.66 -13.14 -4.61
C VAL A 18 4.34 -13.52 -5.28
N ALA A 19 3.53 -14.31 -4.60
CA ALA A 19 2.21 -14.73 -5.06
C ALA A 19 1.33 -15.03 -3.84
N VAL A 20 0.28 -14.24 -3.64
CA VAL A 20 -0.70 -14.49 -2.59
C VAL A 20 -1.63 -15.64 -3.00
N GLY A 21 -2.27 -16.30 -2.03
CA GLY A 21 -3.36 -17.22 -2.33
C GLY A 21 -2.94 -18.63 -2.77
N LEU A 22 -1.63 -18.98 -2.72
CA LEU A 22 -1.13 -20.29 -3.17
C LEU A 22 -1.18 -21.35 -2.06
N ASP A 23 -0.67 -21.02 -0.87
CA ASP A 23 -0.69 -21.93 0.29
C ASP A 23 -1.99 -21.77 1.09
N GLU A 24 -2.38 -20.50 1.35
CA GLU A 24 -3.62 -20.14 2.02
C GLU A 24 -4.42 -19.17 1.14
N PRO A 25 -5.76 -19.31 1.06
CA PRO A 25 -6.55 -18.43 0.21
C PRO A 25 -6.46 -16.96 0.63
N PHE A 26 -6.35 -16.08 -0.37
CA PHE A 26 -6.39 -14.64 -0.18
C PHE A 26 -7.83 -14.14 -0.37
N TYR A 27 -8.53 -13.91 0.74
CA TYR A 27 -9.93 -13.49 0.74
C TYR A 27 -10.06 -11.99 0.54
N ASN A 28 -10.97 -11.57 -0.34
CA ASN A 28 -11.34 -10.17 -0.48
C ASN A 28 -12.83 -9.99 -0.79
N PHE A 29 -13.38 -8.81 -0.48
CA PHE A 29 -14.71 -8.44 -0.96
C PHE A 29 -14.66 -7.71 -2.30
N ARG A 30 -15.34 -8.28 -3.30
CA ARG A 30 -15.60 -7.64 -4.59
C ARG A 30 -16.95 -6.93 -4.58
N ILE A 31 -16.96 -5.65 -4.96
CA ILE A 31 -18.20 -4.91 -5.22
C ILE A 31 -18.71 -5.26 -6.61
N GLN A 32 -19.88 -5.90 -6.68
CA GLN A 32 -20.58 -6.21 -7.91
C GLN A 32 -21.79 -5.29 -8.08
N LYS A 33 -21.89 -4.65 -9.25
CA LYS A 33 -23.09 -3.89 -9.64
C LYS A 33 -24.13 -4.83 -10.21
N THR A 34 -25.36 -4.70 -9.73
CA THR A 34 -26.53 -5.39 -10.27
C THR A 34 -27.64 -4.38 -10.50
N VAL A 35 -28.60 -4.72 -11.35
CA VAL A 35 -29.78 -3.90 -11.60
C VAL A 35 -31.01 -4.74 -11.27
N ARG A 36 -31.88 -4.20 -10.42
CA ARG A 36 -33.21 -4.75 -10.20
C ARG A 36 -34.21 -3.90 -10.97
N ALA A 37 -34.85 -4.51 -11.95
CA ALA A 37 -35.84 -3.87 -12.78
C ALA A 37 -37.19 -4.55 -12.59
N SER A 38 -38.25 -3.76 -12.42
CA SER A 38 -39.64 -4.23 -12.44
C SER A 38 -40.40 -3.37 -13.42
N LYS A 39 -40.79 -3.97 -14.55
CA LYS A 39 -41.59 -3.29 -15.58
C LYS A 39 -42.95 -2.88 -15.04
N ALA A 40 -43.58 -3.73 -14.23
CA ALA A 40 -44.89 -3.47 -13.64
C ALA A 40 -44.88 -2.26 -12.69
N LEU A 41 -43.78 -2.06 -11.97
CA LEU A 41 -43.62 -0.94 -11.03
C LEU A 41 -42.87 0.26 -11.64
N GLY A 42 -42.43 0.18 -12.90
CA GLY A 42 -41.57 1.19 -13.50
C GLY A 42 -40.23 1.39 -12.78
N VAL A 43 -39.77 0.40 -12.00
CA VAL A 43 -38.55 0.50 -11.18
C VAL A 43 -37.36 0.03 -11.99
N TYR A 44 -36.30 0.83 -11.99
CA TYR A 44 -34.95 0.45 -12.43
C TYR A 44 -33.97 0.92 -11.37
N LYS A 45 -33.47 0.00 -10.54
CA LYS A 45 -32.64 0.32 -9.39
C LYS A 45 -31.26 -0.34 -9.53
N PRO A 46 -30.19 0.43 -9.83
CA PRO A 46 -28.84 -0.08 -9.67
C PRO A 46 -28.55 -0.32 -8.19
N GLN A 47 -27.92 -1.44 -7.89
CA GLN A 47 -27.52 -1.84 -6.53
C GLN A 47 -26.09 -2.37 -6.56
N GLU A 48 -25.44 -2.29 -5.40
CA GLU A 48 -24.09 -2.78 -5.19
C GLU A 48 -24.09 -3.89 -4.14
N LEU A 49 -23.36 -4.96 -4.44
CA LEU A 49 -23.26 -6.17 -3.62
C LEU A 49 -21.80 -6.41 -3.24
N LEU A 50 -21.52 -6.74 -1.98
CA LEU A 50 -20.25 -7.31 -1.54
C LEU A 50 -20.30 -8.81 -1.78
N ASN A 51 -19.34 -9.33 -2.55
CA ASN A 51 -19.18 -10.75 -2.84
C ASN A 51 -17.82 -11.18 -2.32
N LEU A 52 -17.77 -12.25 -1.54
CA LEU A 52 -16.50 -12.87 -1.20
C LEU A 52 -15.82 -13.37 -2.49
N SER A 53 -14.53 -13.10 -2.62
CA SER A 53 -13.73 -13.40 -3.80
C SER A 53 -12.31 -13.82 -3.44
N TYR A 54 -11.60 -14.30 -4.46
CA TYR A 54 -10.24 -14.83 -4.43
C TYR A 54 -9.47 -14.37 -5.67
N ASP A 55 -9.87 -13.24 -6.25
CA ASP A 55 -9.42 -12.82 -7.58
C ASP A 55 -7.99 -12.28 -7.61
N HIS A 56 -7.27 -12.37 -6.49
CA HIS A 56 -5.88 -12.01 -6.35
C HIS A 56 -4.95 -13.21 -6.20
N THR A 57 -5.46 -14.45 -6.16
CA THR A 57 -4.62 -15.64 -6.13
C THR A 57 -3.60 -15.64 -7.28
N GLY A 58 -2.33 -15.80 -6.95
CA GLY A 58 -1.21 -15.75 -7.90
C GLY A 58 -0.73 -14.33 -8.24
N HIS A 59 -1.31 -13.28 -7.68
CA HIS A 59 -0.80 -11.91 -7.82
C HIS A 59 0.29 -11.62 -6.79
N SER A 60 1.24 -10.76 -7.17
CA SER A 60 2.24 -10.26 -6.22
C SER A 60 1.65 -9.13 -5.39
N GLU A 61 2.03 -9.06 -4.12
CA GLU A 61 1.53 -8.05 -3.20
C GLU A 61 2.68 -7.22 -2.61
N LEU A 62 2.48 -5.90 -2.58
CA LEU A 62 3.24 -4.98 -1.74
C LEU A 62 2.64 -4.96 -0.32
N CYS A 63 2.82 -6.04 0.42
CA CYS A 63 2.40 -6.14 1.82
C CYS A 63 3.37 -5.34 2.73
N THR A 64 3.04 -5.24 4.02
CA THR A 64 3.82 -4.60 5.10
C THR A 64 4.51 -3.29 4.72
N LEU A 65 4.08 -2.17 5.30
CA LEU A 65 4.83 -0.93 5.23
C LEU A 65 4.71 -0.19 6.54
N PHE A 66 5.72 -0.35 7.38
CA PHE A 66 5.76 0.29 8.70
C PHE A 66 7.05 1.07 8.85
N LEU A 67 6.93 2.27 9.43
CA LEU A 67 8.03 3.15 9.75
C LEU A 67 7.73 3.83 11.07
N ASP A 68 8.68 3.75 12.00
CA ASP A 68 8.62 4.44 13.28
C ASP A 68 8.27 5.92 13.06
N PRO A 69 7.26 6.50 13.77
CA PRO A 69 6.85 7.89 13.61
C PRO A 69 8.00 8.90 13.67
N ALA A 70 9.01 8.66 14.52
CA ALA A 70 10.19 9.53 14.62
C ALA A 70 11.07 9.52 13.36
N TYR A 71 10.90 8.51 12.50
CA TYR A 71 11.60 8.32 11.24
C TYR A 71 10.74 8.62 10.02
N GLN A 72 9.47 9.02 10.16
CA GLN A 72 8.58 9.46 9.07
C GLN A 72 8.92 10.86 8.52
N ARG A 73 10.21 11.11 8.30
CA ARG A 73 10.81 12.34 7.79
C ARG A 73 11.80 12.03 6.67
N ASN A 74 12.36 13.06 6.05
CA ASN A 74 13.49 12.94 5.12
C ASN A 74 13.29 11.93 3.97
N ARG A 75 12.03 11.68 3.57
CA ARG A 75 11.66 10.68 2.54
C ARG A 75 11.98 9.23 2.90
N ASN A 76 12.20 8.89 4.17
CA ASN A 76 12.46 7.52 4.62
C ASN A 76 11.33 6.56 4.22
N GLY A 77 10.06 6.98 4.39
CA GLY A 77 8.91 6.16 3.95
C GLY A 77 8.89 5.95 2.43
N LEU A 78 9.37 6.94 1.67
CA LEU A 78 9.48 6.79 0.23
C LEU A 78 10.61 5.83 -0.16
N LEU A 79 11.77 5.93 0.51
CA LEU A 79 12.88 5.00 0.31
C LEU A 79 12.45 3.57 0.58
N LEU A 80 11.84 3.33 1.75
CA LEU A 80 11.38 2.02 2.18
C LEU A 80 10.34 1.42 1.23
N SER A 81 9.43 2.25 0.70
CA SER A 81 8.46 1.81 -0.32
C SER A 81 9.13 1.55 -1.68
N LYS A 82 10.06 2.42 -2.12
CA LYS A 82 10.77 2.30 -3.41
C LYS A 82 11.71 1.11 -3.47
N ALA A 83 12.33 0.74 -2.36
CA ALA A 83 13.20 -0.44 -2.29
C ALA A 83 12.48 -1.69 -2.81
N ARG A 84 11.18 -1.85 -2.48
CA ARG A 84 10.36 -2.96 -2.98
C ARG A 84 10.20 -2.95 -4.49
N PHE A 85 9.91 -1.79 -5.06
CA PHE A 85 9.77 -1.63 -6.51
C PHE A 85 11.10 -1.91 -7.25
N LEU A 86 12.21 -1.45 -6.68
CA LEU A 86 13.54 -1.73 -7.25
C LEU A 86 13.85 -3.22 -7.21
N PHE A 87 13.52 -3.90 -6.11
CA PHE A 87 13.67 -5.35 -6.01
C PHE A 87 12.82 -6.09 -7.07
N ILE A 88 11.54 -5.74 -7.20
CA ILE A 88 10.64 -6.31 -8.23
C ILE A 88 11.18 -6.05 -9.64
N ALA A 89 11.74 -4.87 -9.90
CA ALA A 89 12.30 -4.54 -11.20
C ALA A 89 13.57 -5.34 -11.51
N ALA A 90 14.40 -5.62 -10.50
CA ALA A 90 15.64 -6.39 -10.66
C ALA A 90 15.39 -7.89 -10.88
N PHE A 91 14.32 -8.44 -10.30
CA PHE A 91 13.97 -9.87 -10.36
C PHE A 91 12.59 -10.07 -10.98
N ARG A 92 12.34 -9.40 -12.11
CA ARG A 92 11.00 -9.26 -12.68
C ARG A 92 10.34 -10.60 -12.96
N GLU A 93 11.09 -11.60 -13.37
CA GLU A 93 10.64 -12.95 -13.69
C GLU A 93 10.06 -13.73 -12.50
N TRP A 94 10.37 -13.34 -11.26
CA TRP A 94 9.80 -13.98 -10.07
C TRP A 94 8.41 -13.47 -9.74
N PHE A 95 8.06 -12.25 -10.17
CA PHE A 95 6.83 -11.59 -9.77
C PHE A 95 5.73 -11.72 -10.82
N SER A 96 4.48 -11.74 -10.36
CA SER A 96 3.29 -11.67 -11.21
C SER A 96 3.26 -10.37 -12.02
N PRO A 97 2.72 -10.37 -13.26
CA PRO A 97 2.39 -9.15 -13.98
C PRO A 97 1.29 -8.32 -13.30
N HIS A 98 0.63 -8.87 -12.30
CA HIS A 98 -0.34 -8.16 -11.48
C HIS A 98 0.24 -7.91 -10.10
N LEU A 99 0.45 -6.62 -9.80
CA LEU A 99 0.93 -6.14 -8.52
C LEU A 99 -0.18 -5.33 -7.85
N PHE A 100 -0.48 -5.66 -6.59
CA PHE A 100 -1.44 -4.92 -5.79
C PHE A 100 -0.89 -4.64 -4.38
N ALA A 101 -1.61 -3.86 -3.59
CA ALA A 101 -1.33 -3.62 -2.18
C ALA A 101 -2.65 -3.53 -1.41
N GLU A 102 -2.80 -4.32 -0.36
CA GLU A 102 -3.87 -4.11 0.63
C GLU A 102 -3.48 -2.99 1.59
N LEU A 103 -4.37 -2.01 1.76
CA LEU A 103 -4.17 -0.92 2.70
C LEU A 103 -5.16 -1.03 3.83
N ARG A 104 -4.66 -0.89 5.06
CA ARG A 104 -5.48 -0.92 6.28
C ARG A 104 -6.68 0.04 6.17
N GLY A 105 -7.87 -0.52 6.35
CA GLY A 105 -9.14 0.21 6.38
C GLY A 105 -9.33 1.07 7.64
N CYS A 106 -10.38 1.88 7.65
CA CYS A 106 -10.67 2.78 8.77
C CYS A 106 -10.99 2.02 10.06
N SER A 107 -10.36 2.46 11.14
CA SER A 107 -10.69 2.14 12.54
C SER A 107 -10.53 3.42 13.35
N ASP A 108 -11.23 3.54 14.48
CA ASP A 108 -11.07 4.66 15.40
C ASP A 108 -9.93 4.44 16.40
N GLU A 109 -9.74 5.41 17.30
CA GLU A 109 -8.69 5.38 18.33
C GLU A 109 -8.90 4.27 19.36
N GLN A 110 -10.14 3.81 19.52
CA GLN A 110 -10.53 2.70 20.39
C GLN A 110 -10.37 1.34 19.68
N GLY A 111 -9.95 1.33 18.42
CA GLY A 111 -9.78 0.12 17.62
C GLY A 111 -11.10 -0.45 17.10
N GLN A 112 -12.18 0.32 17.05
CA GLN A 112 -13.45 -0.09 16.45
C GLN A 112 -13.45 0.20 14.96
N SER A 113 -14.08 -0.68 14.19
CA SER A 113 -14.19 -0.56 12.74
C SER A 113 -15.66 -0.56 12.35
N PRO A 114 -16.19 0.56 11.81
CA PRO A 114 -17.60 0.63 11.42
C PRO A 114 -18.00 -0.45 10.40
N PHE A 115 -17.06 -0.89 9.57
CA PHE A 115 -17.30 -1.99 8.63
C PHE A 115 -17.30 -3.35 9.34
N TRP A 116 -16.40 -3.58 10.29
CA TRP A 116 -16.37 -4.80 11.09
C TRP A 116 -17.66 -4.95 11.91
N ASP A 117 -18.06 -3.90 12.60
CA ASP A 117 -19.24 -3.92 13.49
C ASP A 117 -20.53 -4.20 12.70
N ALA A 118 -20.62 -3.70 11.47
CA ALA A 118 -21.77 -3.89 10.60
C ALA A 118 -21.80 -5.23 9.86
N LEU A 119 -20.67 -5.95 9.82
CA LEU A 119 -20.56 -7.18 9.03
C LEU A 119 -19.81 -8.28 9.76
N GLY A 120 -18.50 -8.10 9.97
CA GLY A 120 -17.64 -9.12 10.55
C GLY A 120 -18.13 -9.61 11.92
N HIS A 121 -18.48 -8.69 12.82
CA HIS A 121 -18.88 -9.05 14.18
C HIS A 121 -20.04 -10.06 14.23
N HIS A 122 -20.99 -9.99 13.28
CA HIS A 122 -22.12 -10.91 13.19
C HIS A 122 -21.76 -12.38 12.86
N PHE A 123 -20.55 -12.63 12.36
CA PHE A 123 -20.11 -13.98 11.98
C PHE A 123 -19.02 -14.53 12.90
N PHE A 124 -18.22 -13.65 13.50
CA PHE A 124 -17.02 -14.04 14.24
C PHE A 124 -17.16 -13.92 15.75
N ASP A 125 -18.19 -13.22 16.27
CA ASP A 125 -18.43 -13.00 17.71
C ASP A 125 -17.20 -12.54 18.53
N ILE A 126 -16.23 -11.87 17.86
CA ILE A 126 -15.02 -11.31 18.48
C ILE A 126 -14.87 -9.81 18.15
N PRO A 127 -14.15 -9.04 19.00
CA PRO A 127 -13.79 -7.66 18.70
C PRO A 127 -12.87 -7.56 17.47
N PHE A 128 -12.92 -6.42 16.77
CA PHE A 128 -12.07 -6.17 15.60
C PHE A 128 -10.59 -6.33 15.91
N ALA A 129 -10.12 -5.84 17.06
CA ALA A 129 -8.71 -5.94 17.46
C ALA A 129 -8.24 -7.40 17.59
N ASP A 130 -9.09 -8.31 18.05
CA ASP A 130 -8.76 -9.74 18.11
C ASP A 130 -8.75 -10.38 16.73
N ALA A 131 -9.71 -10.03 15.86
CA ALA A 131 -9.72 -10.49 14.47
C ALA A 131 -8.48 -10.00 13.69
N ASP A 132 -8.10 -8.74 13.85
CA ASP A 132 -6.89 -8.15 13.24
C ASP A 132 -5.62 -8.84 13.75
N ARG A 133 -5.57 -9.15 15.05
CA ARG A 133 -4.45 -9.91 15.65
C ARG A 133 -4.36 -11.34 15.10
N LEU A 134 -5.47 -12.08 15.05
CA LEU A 134 -5.51 -13.47 14.55
C LEU A 134 -5.05 -13.55 13.10
N THR A 135 -5.59 -12.68 12.24
CA THR A 135 -5.19 -12.60 10.83
C THR A 135 -3.73 -12.15 10.67
N GLY A 136 -3.25 -11.22 11.51
CA GLY A 136 -1.85 -10.80 11.54
C GLY A 136 -0.87 -11.89 11.97
N THR A 137 -1.32 -12.87 12.77
CA THR A 137 -0.52 -14.05 13.16
C THR A 137 -0.55 -15.20 12.14
N GLY A 138 -1.26 -15.04 11.02
CA GLY A 138 -1.35 -16.03 9.96
C GLY A 138 -2.50 -17.04 10.12
N MET A 139 -3.34 -16.91 11.15
CA MET A 139 -4.54 -17.74 11.26
C MET A 139 -5.63 -17.17 10.37
N LYS A 140 -5.71 -17.58 9.10
CA LYS A 140 -6.72 -17.09 8.15
C LYS A 140 -7.86 -18.08 7.88
N THR A 141 -7.74 -19.31 8.36
CA THR A 141 -8.71 -20.40 8.15
C THR A 141 -10.11 -20.04 8.64
N PHE A 142 -10.21 -19.35 9.78
CA PHE A 142 -11.48 -18.98 10.39
C PHE A 142 -12.32 -18.05 9.50
N ILE A 143 -11.68 -17.25 8.62
CA ILE A 143 -12.38 -16.40 7.65
C ILE A 143 -13.21 -17.24 6.69
N ALA A 144 -12.64 -18.35 6.20
CA ALA A 144 -13.31 -19.27 5.29
C ALA A 144 -14.55 -19.93 5.92
N GLU A 145 -14.43 -20.28 7.20
CA GLU A 145 -15.42 -21.05 7.94
C GLU A 145 -16.64 -20.21 8.32
N LEU A 146 -16.43 -18.90 8.55
CA LEU A 146 -17.45 -18.03 9.14
C LEU A 146 -17.98 -16.97 8.18
N MET A 147 -17.29 -16.66 7.07
CA MET A 147 -17.79 -15.66 6.14
C MET A 147 -19.06 -16.09 5.38
N PRO A 148 -19.98 -15.14 5.10
CA PRO A 148 -21.19 -15.44 4.37
C PRO A 148 -20.88 -15.86 2.94
N ALA A 149 -21.43 -17.00 2.56
CA ALA A 149 -21.33 -17.54 1.19
C ALA A 149 -22.13 -16.71 0.16
N TYR A 150 -23.09 -15.89 0.61
CA TYR A 150 -24.00 -15.14 -0.27
C TYR A 150 -23.66 -13.65 -0.34
N PRO A 151 -23.96 -12.99 -1.48
CA PRO A 151 -23.68 -11.58 -1.65
C PRO A 151 -24.47 -10.69 -0.69
N ILE A 152 -23.82 -9.67 -0.13
CA ILE A 152 -24.45 -8.72 0.81
C ILE A 152 -24.75 -7.42 0.10
N TYR A 153 -25.98 -6.93 0.21
CA TYR A 153 -26.35 -5.62 -0.29
C TYR A 153 -25.69 -4.51 0.52
N ILE A 154 -24.85 -3.70 -0.12
CA ILE A 154 -24.23 -2.53 0.52
C ILE A 154 -25.31 -1.59 1.05
N SER A 155 -26.45 -1.49 0.36
CA SER A 155 -27.57 -0.64 0.79
C SER A 155 -28.21 -1.06 2.11
N LEU A 156 -28.00 -2.30 2.57
CA LEU A 156 -28.50 -2.80 3.85
C LEU A 156 -27.54 -2.52 5.00
N LEU A 157 -26.29 -2.12 4.72
CA LEU A 157 -25.34 -1.76 5.75
C LEU A 157 -25.66 -0.37 6.35
N PRO A 158 -25.36 -0.14 7.64
CA PRO A 158 -25.45 1.17 8.26
C PRO A 158 -24.63 2.22 7.50
N GLU A 159 -25.04 3.48 7.59
CA GLU A 159 -24.37 4.58 6.88
C GLU A 159 -22.89 4.71 7.22
N ALA A 160 -22.53 4.57 8.49
CA ALA A 160 -21.14 4.58 8.95
C ALA A 160 -20.29 3.50 8.25
N ALA A 161 -20.82 2.28 8.09
CA ALA A 161 -20.15 1.19 7.41
C ALA A 161 -20.00 1.47 5.91
N ARG A 162 -21.07 1.96 5.25
CA ARG A 162 -21.03 2.32 3.82
C ARG A 162 -20.01 3.42 3.54
N GLY A 163 -19.90 4.41 4.44
CA GLY A 163 -18.99 5.55 4.29
C GLY A 163 -17.51 5.17 4.33
N VAL A 164 -17.15 4.08 5.02
CA VAL A 164 -15.76 3.62 5.14
C VAL A 164 -15.34 2.60 4.08
N ILE A 165 -16.27 2.07 3.27
CA ILE A 165 -15.93 1.14 2.18
C ILE A 165 -14.98 1.81 1.17
N GLY A 166 -13.81 1.22 0.98
CA GLY A 166 -12.76 1.75 0.09
C GLY A 166 -11.98 2.95 0.66
N GLN A 167 -12.24 3.33 1.90
CA GLN A 167 -11.43 4.32 2.63
C GLN A 167 -10.28 3.62 3.35
N VAL A 168 -9.19 4.35 3.54
CA VAL A 168 -8.00 3.87 4.25
C VAL A 168 -7.89 4.58 5.59
N HIS A 169 -7.27 3.93 6.58
CA HIS A 169 -6.96 4.54 7.86
C HIS A 169 -6.14 5.84 7.66
N PRO A 170 -6.34 6.90 8.46
CA PRO A 170 -5.56 8.13 8.38
C PRO A 170 -4.05 7.91 8.38
N ASN A 171 -3.55 7.02 9.26
CA ASN A 171 -2.13 6.63 9.31
C ASN A 171 -1.63 5.92 8.05
N THR A 172 -2.52 5.40 7.21
CA THR A 172 -2.20 4.72 5.94
C THR A 172 -2.26 5.68 4.74
N ALA A 173 -2.86 6.87 4.90
CA ALA A 173 -2.99 7.85 3.82
C ALA A 173 -1.65 8.26 3.17
N PRO A 174 -0.53 8.44 3.92
CA PRO A 174 0.78 8.72 3.29
C PRO A 174 1.27 7.57 2.40
N ALA A 175 1.05 6.32 2.80
CA ALA A 175 1.41 5.14 2.01
C ALA A 175 0.60 5.07 0.71
N ARG A 176 -0.72 5.30 0.80
CA ARG A 176 -1.62 5.44 -0.34
C ARG A 176 -1.11 6.49 -1.34
N ALA A 177 -0.79 7.69 -0.86
CA ALA A 177 -0.29 8.77 -1.71
C ALA A 177 1.05 8.43 -2.40
N ILE A 178 1.91 7.63 -1.74
CA ILE A 178 3.11 7.10 -2.40
C ILE A 178 2.71 6.18 -3.56
N LEU A 179 1.81 5.21 -3.34
CA LEU A 179 1.40 4.25 -4.38
C LEU A 179 0.71 4.93 -5.56
N GLU A 180 -0.21 5.87 -5.31
CA GLU A 180 -0.92 6.62 -6.36
C GLU A 180 0.05 7.37 -7.27
N LYS A 181 1.09 8.00 -6.71
CA LYS A 181 2.16 8.67 -7.47
C LYS A 181 3.03 7.70 -8.30
N ARG A 182 2.85 6.39 -8.18
CA ARG A 182 3.55 5.36 -8.99
C ARG A 182 2.62 4.68 -9.98
N GLY A 183 1.41 5.20 -10.17
CA GLY A 183 0.43 4.66 -11.12
C GLY A 183 -0.42 3.53 -10.56
N PHE A 184 -0.37 3.30 -9.23
CA PHE A 184 -1.41 2.49 -8.60
C PHE A 184 -2.71 3.28 -8.64
N GLN A 185 -3.76 2.58 -9.02
CA GLN A 185 -5.11 3.08 -8.96
C GLN A 185 -5.79 2.38 -7.79
N LEU A 186 -6.56 3.15 -7.03
CA LEU A 186 -7.50 2.54 -6.12
C LEU A 186 -8.42 1.66 -6.97
N ALA A 187 -8.30 0.35 -6.81
CA ALA A 187 -9.35 -0.51 -7.31
C ALA A 187 -10.60 -0.11 -6.52
N ARG A 188 -11.76 -0.03 -7.16
CA ARG A 188 -13.04 0.33 -6.50
C ARG A 188 -13.50 -0.70 -5.45
N LEU A 189 -12.57 -1.46 -4.86
CA LEU A 189 -12.76 -2.72 -4.17
C LEU A 189 -12.04 -2.64 -2.82
N GLY A 190 -12.77 -2.80 -1.72
CA GLY A 190 -12.29 -3.38 -0.46
C GLY A 190 -11.06 -2.78 0.25
N GLY A 191 -10.49 -1.65 -0.18
CA GLY A 191 -9.23 -1.12 0.39
C GLY A 191 -7.96 -1.52 -0.40
N TYR A 192 -8.09 -2.09 -1.60
CA TYR A 192 -6.95 -2.55 -2.41
C TYR A 192 -6.50 -1.52 -3.47
N PHE A 193 -5.19 -1.36 -3.63
CA PHE A 193 -4.55 -0.57 -4.69
C PHE A 193 -3.95 -1.49 -5.75
N ARG A 194 -4.32 -1.34 -7.03
CA ARG A 194 -3.78 -2.13 -8.14
C ARG A 194 -2.86 -1.28 -9.00
N CYS A 195 -1.67 -1.78 -9.33
CA CYS A 195 -0.82 -1.15 -10.34
C CYS A 195 -1.37 -1.46 -11.74
N ARG A 196 -1.55 -0.44 -12.58
CA ARG A 196 -1.81 -0.67 -14.01
C ARG A 196 -0.53 -1.20 -14.64
N SER A 197 -0.42 -2.53 -14.72
CA SER A 197 0.53 -3.17 -15.63
C SER A 197 0.28 -2.63 -17.04
N GLY A 198 1.31 -2.00 -17.62
CA GLY A 198 1.27 -1.50 -18.98
C GLY A 198 1.26 -2.66 -19.96
N ALA A 199 0.09 -3.21 -20.25
CA ALA A 199 -0.27 -3.93 -21.47
C ALA A 199 -1.75 -4.34 -21.37
N GLY A 200 -2.63 -3.62 -22.08
CA GLY A 200 -4.04 -4.00 -22.18
C GLY A 200 -4.98 -2.78 -22.16
N GLY A 201 -5.42 -2.37 -23.35
CA GLY A 201 -6.45 -1.35 -23.54
C GLY A 201 -5.96 -0.20 -24.41
N GLY A 202 -6.38 -0.23 -25.68
CA GLY A 202 -5.86 0.59 -26.77
C GLY A 202 -6.02 2.10 -26.57
N HIS A 203 -4.89 2.78 -26.50
CA HIS A 203 -4.76 4.15 -27.00
C HIS A 203 -3.34 4.27 -27.57
N ARG A 204 -3.21 4.65 -28.84
CA ARG A 204 -1.91 4.90 -29.48
C ARG A 204 -1.26 6.09 -28.77
N SER A 205 -0.26 5.82 -27.94
CA SER A 205 0.66 6.82 -27.42
C SER A 205 2.09 6.50 -27.87
N ASP A 206 2.72 7.53 -28.43
CA ASP A 206 4.05 7.60 -29.05
C ASP A 206 5.14 6.75 -28.31
N PRO A 207 5.89 5.86 -29.02
CA PRO A 207 6.83 4.92 -28.42
C PRO A 207 8.07 5.50 -27.71
N ARG A 208 8.27 6.82 -27.68
CA ARG A 208 9.54 7.40 -27.21
C ARG A 208 9.63 7.77 -25.72
N ARG A 209 8.56 7.65 -24.93
CA ARG A 209 8.54 8.19 -23.54
C ARG A 209 8.62 7.18 -22.39
N ALA A 210 8.61 5.86 -22.67
CA ALA A 210 8.57 4.82 -21.64
C ALA A 210 9.71 3.79 -21.73
N ARG A 211 10.84 4.15 -22.36
CA ARG A 211 12.08 3.35 -22.34
C ARG A 211 13.25 4.21 -21.90
N GLN A 212 13.33 4.47 -20.61
CA GLN A 212 14.62 4.68 -19.97
C GLN A 212 14.65 3.83 -18.70
N PRO A 213 15.28 2.64 -18.72
CA PRO A 213 15.76 2.07 -17.48
C PRO A 213 16.70 3.12 -16.84
N ALA A 214 16.61 3.30 -15.53
CA ALA A 214 17.65 4.04 -14.83
C ALA A 214 18.99 3.34 -15.14
N PRO A 215 20.03 4.08 -15.60
CA PRO A 215 21.33 3.45 -15.82
C PRO A 215 21.77 2.84 -14.48
N ALA A 216 22.15 1.56 -14.51
CA ALA A 216 22.84 0.94 -13.39
C ALA A 216 24.10 1.78 -13.12
N CYS A 217 24.11 2.53 -12.03
CA CYS A 217 25.34 3.15 -11.56
C CYS A 217 26.24 2.01 -11.07
N PRO A 218 27.46 1.83 -11.61
CA PRO A 218 28.41 0.93 -10.99
C PRO A 218 28.65 1.41 -9.56
N ALA A 219 28.58 0.49 -8.60
CA ALA A 219 28.97 0.77 -7.22
C ALA A 219 30.45 1.16 -7.23
N ALA A 220 30.75 2.42 -6.95
CA ALA A 220 32.11 2.87 -6.76
C ALA A 220 32.57 2.36 -5.38
N ASP A 221 33.32 1.26 -5.37
CA ASP A 221 34.06 0.82 -4.20
C ASP A 221 35.03 1.93 -3.79
N GLY A 222 34.83 2.47 -2.59
CA GLY A 222 35.62 3.55 -2.01
C GLY A 222 37.05 3.13 -1.66
N ARG A 223 37.90 2.91 -2.67
CA ARG A 223 39.36 2.95 -2.51
C ARG A 223 39.87 4.34 -2.89
N PRO A 224 40.77 4.95 -2.11
CA PRO A 224 41.30 6.27 -2.43
C PRO A 224 42.24 6.14 -3.64
N ALA A 225 41.82 6.66 -4.79
CA ALA A 225 42.68 6.77 -5.97
C ALA A 225 43.57 8.02 -5.82
N GLY A 226 44.88 7.80 -6.01
CA GLY A 226 45.95 8.76 -5.81
C GLY A 226 45.87 10.03 -6.67
N ALA A 227 46.65 11.01 -6.24
CA ALA A 227 46.75 12.35 -6.81
C ALA A 227 47.20 12.37 -8.28
N ASP A 228 46.58 13.23 -9.08
CA ASP A 228 47.19 13.82 -10.29
C ASP A 228 46.92 15.35 -10.30
N PRO A 229 47.97 16.19 -10.24
CA PRO A 229 47.85 17.63 -10.08
C PRO A 229 47.86 18.31 -11.45
N ARG A 230 46.69 18.60 -12.04
CA ARG A 230 46.53 19.60 -13.11
C ARG A 230 45.07 19.78 -13.52
N ARG A 231 44.36 20.72 -12.86
CA ARG A 231 43.34 21.60 -13.47
C ARG A 231 42.81 22.57 -12.41
N GLN A 232 43.51 23.70 -12.28
CA GLN A 232 43.00 24.93 -11.69
C GLN A 232 42.30 25.77 -12.77
N ARG A 233 41.12 26.32 -12.43
CA ARG A 233 40.50 27.60 -12.84
C ARG A 233 39.04 27.56 -12.34
N SER A 234 38.74 28.06 -11.12
CA SER A 234 38.35 29.45 -10.78
C SER A 234 37.03 29.88 -11.48
N ILE A 235 35.92 30.19 -10.79
CA ILE A 235 35.69 31.45 -10.06
C ILE A 235 34.35 31.43 -9.27
N ARG A 236 34.42 31.95 -8.03
CA ARG A 236 33.46 32.72 -7.17
C ARG A 236 32.09 32.13 -6.80
N GLN A 237 31.87 31.83 -5.51
CA GLN A 237 31.58 32.73 -4.37
C GLN A 237 30.14 33.27 -4.36
N LEU A 238 29.36 32.82 -3.36
CA LEU A 238 28.63 33.72 -2.47
C LEU A 238 28.73 33.15 -1.04
N SER A 239 29.22 34.02 -0.15
CA SER A 239 29.52 33.81 1.26
C SER A 239 28.42 34.45 2.13
N GLY A 240 28.32 33.98 3.37
CA GLY A 240 27.56 34.58 4.47
C GLY A 240 27.43 33.55 5.60
N ALA A 241 28.52 33.18 6.27
CA ALA A 241 29.02 33.80 7.51
C ALA A 241 28.00 33.69 8.68
N ALA A 242 28.28 32.76 9.61
CA ALA A 242 28.61 32.99 11.03
C ALA A 242 27.40 33.38 11.91
N GLY A 243 27.15 32.83 13.09
CA GLY A 243 27.84 31.88 13.94
C GLY A 243 27.13 31.86 15.32
N GLY A 244 27.32 30.78 16.07
CA GLY A 244 27.28 30.80 17.54
C GLY A 244 25.95 30.46 18.24
N PRO A 245 25.98 29.64 19.32
CA PRO A 245 24.81 29.10 19.99
C PRO A 245 24.31 30.01 21.12
N ARG A 246 23.03 29.89 21.50
CA ARG A 246 22.56 30.27 22.84
C ARG A 246 21.73 29.14 23.45
N ARG A 247 22.28 28.57 24.51
CA ARG A 247 21.58 27.78 25.53
C ARG A 247 21.07 28.72 26.64
N ALA A 248 20.02 28.24 27.31
CA ALA A 248 19.65 28.42 28.72
C ALA A 248 18.51 29.39 29.10
N GLY A 249 17.64 28.87 29.98
CA GLY A 249 16.56 29.52 30.73
C GLY A 249 15.23 28.76 30.59
N LEU A 250 15.01 27.59 31.21
CA LEU A 250 14.39 27.40 32.54
C LEU A 250 13.56 28.58 33.07
N ALA A 251 12.23 28.39 33.09
CA ALA A 251 11.36 28.40 34.27
C ALA A 251 10.08 27.61 33.91
#